data_AF-A0A8I2YI83-F1
#
_entry.id   AF-A0A8I2YI83-F1
#
_cell.length_a   1.000
_cell.length_b   1.000
_cell.length_c   1.000
_cell.angle_alpha   90.00
_cell.angle_beta   90.00
_cell.angle_gamma   90.00
#
_symmetry.space_group_name_H-M   'P 1'
#
loop_
_entity.id
_entity.type
_entity.pdbx_description
1 polymer ?
#
loop_
_entity_poly.entity_id
_entity_poly.type
_entity_poly.pdbx_seq_one_letter_code
_entity_poly.pdbx_strand_id
1 'polypeptide(L)'
;MSNNLNSPLDPDNAQITQDDVEDMEEINAITELGTTLIQAILEKEPLDNIRDLIDAGAPLWFQDNEGTSPLHAAAYVDDDQLVKLLLDEVDNLGNTAGDIALSMNNDACYTLIRDTGIRAELLLTLVSSKSALVEAPSSLIICQDDESALGSTDAFLASCLQYTKDASGQEICLLKLKDGEQVGVMMGWERDIMRKTVDELCSSHPKLDTGLRVLNVGFGLGIIDTMFQSLSKLPSLHVIVEPHPDVLAHMEEKGWHEKANVKILKGKWQDVLSSDEFLGLGKFDVVYTDTFAEHYGELHKFFKRLPDLLDRPDARFSFLMDWLRQSLELVLFTCTSLFTHNQTKIDPPGVMNPFLVDSKRVVTDVAVELSRSQAPPTLPFELRDYVSPNTWEARVSALTRLTSQYSRPTFERAYLIIIMVLSFLVPITTYYVTLQSLEGTTNDVDRQVWLVRFSCFAVTIATWIVLSAPMVLWKYLGKVRVTRLADLWTRADALSAPSYGAAPVWKASAPGLFRDAVVRTGSIIPTSTD
;
A
#
# COMPACT_ATOMS: atom_id res chain seq x y z
N MET A 1 6.94 -4.33 -51.91
CA MET A 1 8.17 -4.97 -52.42
C MET A 1 9.10 -3.85 -52.85
N SER A 2 10.33 -3.64 -52.40
CA SER A 2 11.20 -4.25 -51.39
C SER A 2 12.40 -3.31 -51.24
N ASN A 3 12.88 -3.13 -50.00
CA ASN A 3 14.25 -2.84 -49.52
C ASN A 3 15.31 -2.11 -50.38
N ASN A 4 15.94 -1.09 -49.77
CA ASN A 4 17.39 -1.04 -49.48
C ASN A 4 17.66 0.15 -48.55
N LEU A 5 17.73 -0.03 -47.22
CA LEU A 5 18.94 -0.30 -46.40
C LEU A 5 20.08 0.73 -46.60
N ASN A 6 20.10 1.74 -45.73
CA ASN A 6 21.30 2.51 -45.38
C ASN A 6 22.26 1.62 -44.57
N SER A 7 23.53 1.69 -44.95
CA SER A 7 24.67 0.95 -44.40
C SER A 7 25.06 1.37 -42.98
N PRO A 8 25.84 0.55 -42.25
CA PRO A 8 26.25 0.80 -40.86
C PRO A 8 27.29 1.90 -40.76
N LEU A 9 27.21 2.70 -39.69
CA LEU A 9 28.22 3.67 -39.28
C LEU A 9 29.44 2.94 -38.70
N ASP A 10 30.63 3.31 -39.17
CA ASP A 10 31.94 2.86 -38.67
C ASP A 10 32.13 3.22 -37.18
N PRO A 11 32.77 2.35 -36.37
CA PRO A 11 32.99 2.58 -34.93
C PRO A 11 34.21 3.45 -34.58
N ASP A 12 35.03 3.86 -35.56
CA ASP A 12 36.36 4.46 -35.32
C ASP A 12 36.38 6.01 -35.36
N ASN A 13 35.24 6.70 -35.25
CA ASN A 13 35.21 8.17 -35.25
C ASN A 13 34.32 8.76 -34.14
N ALA A 14 34.49 8.27 -32.91
CA ALA A 14 34.02 8.99 -31.72
C ALA A 14 35.02 10.12 -31.42
N GLN A 15 34.69 11.34 -31.80
CA GLN A 15 35.43 12.53 -31.34
C GLN A 15 35.21 12.67 -29.83
N ILE A 16 36.25 12.40 -29.05
CA ILE A 16 36.32 12.66 -27.61
C ILE A 16 36.07 14.16 -27.42
N THR A 17 34.98 14.52 -26.74
CA THR A 17 34.63 15.92 -26.45
C THR A 17 35.47 16.44 -25.29
N GLN A 18 35.57 17.75 -25.15
CA GLN A 18 36.34 18.38 -24.06
C GLN A 18 35.77 18.04 -22.68
N ASP A 19 34.45 17.81 -22.62
CA ASP A 19 33.72 17.36 -21.43
C ASP A 19 34.08 15.88 -21.09
N ASP A 20 34.26 15.01 -22.09
CA ASP A 20 34.66 13.60 -21.87
C ASP A 20 36.08 13.47 -21.27
N VAL A 21 36.94 14.48 -21.44
CA VAL A 21 38.30 14.50 -20.87
C VAL A 21 38.28 14.97 -19.42
N GLU A 22 37.46 15.98 -19.08
CA GLU A 22 37.25 16.41 -17.69
C GLU A 22 36.61 15.30 -16.84
N ASP A 23 35.59 14.61 -17.37
CA ASP A 23 34.94 13.49 -16.69
C ASP A 23 35.91 12.31 -16.45
N MET A 24 36.84 12.07 -17.38
CA MET A 24 37.82 10.98 -17.26
C MET A 24 38.93 11.31 -16.24
N GLU A 25 39.32 12.59 -16.11
CA GLU A 25 40.26 13.03 -15.06
C GLU A 25 39.65 12.94 -13.66
N GLU A 26 38.36 13.29 -13.51
CA GLU A 26 37.64 13.16 -12.24
C GLU A 26 37.46 11.68 -11.83
N ILE A 27 37.15 10.80 -12.78
CA ILE A 27 37.05 9.35 -12.54
C ILE A 27 38.41 8.76 -12.12
N ASN A 28 39.50 9.19 -12.75
CA ASN A 28 40.84 8.71 -12.40
C ASN A 28 41.24 9.17 -10.99
N ALA A 29 40.94 10.42 -10.62
CA ALA A 29 41.21 10.94 -9.28
C ALA A 29 40.43 10.19 -8.18
N ILE A 30 39.14 9.89 -8.43
CA ILE A 30 38.30 9.12 -7.50
C ILE A 30 38.80 7.66 -7.38
N THR A 31 39.26 7.08 -8.48
CA THR A 31 39.83 5.72 -8.52
C THR A 31 41.15 5.64 -7.73
N GLU A 32 42.04 6.62 -7.90
CA GLU A 32 43.29 6.71 -7.13
C GLU A 32 43.02 6.88 -5.63
N LEU A 33 42.06 7.74 -5.25
CA LEU A 33 41.66 7.90 -3.84
C LEU A 33 41.06 6.63 -3.25
N GLY A 34 40.21 5.91 -4.00
CA GLY A 34 39.64 4.63 -3.58
C GLY A 34 40.70 3.55 -3.36
N THR A 35 41.66 3.41 -4.28
CA THR A 35 42.77 2.45 -4.12
C THR A 35 43.67 2.80 -2.94
N THR A 36 43.95 4.09 -2.73
CA THR A 36 44.76 4.58 -1.61
C THR A 36 44.10 4.29 -0.27
N LEU A 37 42.78 4.47 -0.16
CA LEU A 37 42.02 4.15 1.05
C LEU A 37 42.08 2.66 1.39
N ILE A 38 41.90 1.77 0.40
CA ILE A 38 42.01 0.32 0.61
C ILE A 38 43.42 -0.05 1.09
N GLN A 39 44.45 0.49 0.47
CA GLN A 39 45.84 0.20 0.83
C GLN A 39 46.17 0.71 2.24
N ALA A 40 45.77 1.92 2.59
CA ALA A 40 45.96 2.50 3.92
C ALA A 40 45.35 1.62 5.03
N ILE A 41 44.16 1.07 4.76
CA ILE A 41 43.49 0.14 5.68
C ILE A 41 44.29 -1.17 5.79
N LEU A 42 44.68 -1.78 4.68
CA LEU A 42 45.44 -3.04 4.67
C LEU A 42 46.82 -2.91 5.33
N GLU A 43 47.46 -1.75 5.20
CA GLU A 43 48.76 -1.44 5.83
C GLU A 43 48.64 -1.06 7.32
N LYS A 44 47.43 -1.00 7.87
CA LYS A 44 47.13 -0.63 9.26
C LYS A 44 47.61 0.77 9.63
N GLU A 45 47.40 1.71 8.73
CA GLU A 45 47.70 3.13 8.98
C GLU A 45 46.86 3.70 10.14
N PRO A 46 47.32 4.78 10.79
CA PRO A 46 46.58 5.40 11.90
C PRO A 46 45.19 5.88 11.45
N LEU A 47 44.19 5.68 12.31
CA LEU A 47 42.78 6.04 12.08
C LEU A 47 42.56 7.50 11.66
N ASP A 48 43.42 8.42 12.09
CA ASP A 48 43.35 9.83 11.69
C ASP A 48 43.63 10.01 10.19
N ASN A 49 44.57 9.26 9.62
CA ASN A 49 44.86 9.31 8.18
C ASN A 49 43.71 8.72 7.35
N ILE A 50 43.08 7.65 7.86
CA ILE A 50 41.91 7.04 7.21
C ILE A 50 40.73 8.02 7.22
N ARG A 51 40.54 8.78 8.31
CA ARG A 51 39.53 9.84 8.38
C ARG A 51 39.83 10.98 7.41
N ASP A 52 41.08 11.41 7.31
CA ASP A 52 41.48 12.47 6.37
C ASP A 52 41.20 12.05 4.90
N LEU A 53 41.40 10.77 4.57
CA LEU A 53 41.07 10.22 3.24
C LEU A 53 39.55 10.17 2.99
N ILE A 54 38.76 9.83 4.00
CA ILE A 54 37.29 9.84 3.91
C ILE A 54 36.77 11.28 3.77
N ASP A 55 37.33 12.22 4.53
CA ASP A 55 37.01 13.65 4.47
C ASP A 55 37.46 14.28 3.13
N ALA A 56 38.50 13.74 2.50
CA ALA A 56 38.93 14.10 1.15
C ALA A 56 38.00 13.55 0.03
N GLY A 57 36.95 12.80 0.38
CA GLY A 57 35.96 12.28 -0.57
C GLY A 57 36.33 10.91 -1.15
N ALA A 58 37.19 10.12 -0.49
CA ALA A 58 37.50 8.79 -0.96
C ALA A 58 36.24 7.88 -0.98
N PRO A 59 35.93 7.22 -2.11
CA PRO A 59 34.73 6.40 -2.24
C PRO A 59 34.81 5.14 -1.36
N LEU A 60 33.96 5.08 -0.32
CA LEU A 60 33.86 3.92 0.58
C LEU A 60 33.34 2.64 -0.11
N TRP A 61 32.69 2.80 -1.27
CA TRP A 61 32.12 1.75 -2.10
C TRP A 61 33.09 1.22 -3.17
N PHE A 62 34.28 1.82 -3.31
CA PHE A 62 35.25 1.44 -4.33
C PHE A 62 35.78 0.01 -4.12
N GLN A 63 36.04 -0.70 -5.22
CA GLN A 63 36.62 -2.04 -5.22
C GLN A 63 37.86 -2.08 -6.11
N ASP A 64 38.93 -2.72 -5.64
CA ASP A 64 40.11 -2.97 -6.46
C ASP A 64 39.88 -4.06 -7.52
N ASN A 65 40.92 -4.36 -8.30
CA ASN A 65 40.87 -5.40 -9.35
C ASN A 65 40.62 -6.82 -8.81
N GLU A 66 40.72 -7.02 -7.50
CA GLU A 66 40.48 -8.29 -6.80
C GLU A 66 39.08 -8.32 -6.14
N GLY A 67 38.32 -7.24 -6.24
CA GLY A 67 36.97 -7.10 -5.65
C GLY A 67 36.98 -6.68 -4.18
N THR A 68 38.13 -6.25 -3.65
CA THR A 68 38.28 -5.84 -2.25
C THR A 68 37.78 -4.42 -2.06
N SER A 69 36.85 -4.19 -1.14
CA SER A 69 36.40 -2.84 -0.74
C SER A 69 37.05 -2.36 0.56
N PRO A 70 36.98 -1.05 0.90
CA PRO A 70 37.45 -0.53 2.19
C PRO A 70 36.88 -1.29 3.40
N LEU A 71 35.61 -1.72 3.32
CA LEU A 71 34.97 -2.53 4.37
C LEU A 71 35.53 -3.96 4.41
N HIS A 72 35.83 -4.57 3.27
CA HIS A 72 36.50 -5.88 3.23
C HIS A 72 37.93 -5.79 3.79
N ALA A 73 38.67 -4.73 3.46
CA ALA A 73 39.99 -4.46 4.03
C ALA A 73 39.93 -4.28 5.55
N ALA A 74 38.93 -3.54 6.06
CA ALA A 74 38.73 -3.34 7.49
C ALA A 74 38.40 -4.66 8.22
N ALA A 75 37.56 -5.51 7.61
CA ALA A 75 37.24 -6.84 8.11
C ALA A 75 38.45 -7.80 8.06
N TYR A 76 39.32 -7.66 7.05
CA TYR A 76 40.55 -8.47 6.92
C TYR A 76 41.58 -8.13 8.00
N VAL A 77 41.66 -6.85 8.37
CA VAL A 77 42.60 -6.33 9.37
C VAL A 77 42.16 -6.59 10.81
N ASP A 78 40.88 -6.97 10.99
CA ASP A 78 40.21 -7.24 12.27
C ASP A 78 40.16 -5.99 13.19
N ASP A 79 39.84 -4.83 12.60
CA ASP A 79 39.68 -3.57 13.33
C ASP A 79 38.20 -3.18 13.52
N ASP A 80 37.67 -3.50 14.71
CA ASP A 80 36.30 -3.22 15.13
C ASP A 80 35.92 -1.73 15.10
N GLN A 81 36.89 -0.81 15.27
CA GLN A 81 36.61 0.62 15.27
C GLN A 81 36.42 1.14 13.85
N LEU A 82 37.18 0.59 12.91
CA LEU A 82 37.11 0.94 11.50
C LEU A 82 35.85 0.38 10.84
N VAL A 83 35.45 -0.86 11.17
CA VAL A 83 34.20 -1.46 10.68
C VAL A 83 32.98 -0.65 11.14
N LYS A 84 32.98 -0.14 12.38
CA LYS A 84 31.90 0.73 12.88
C LYS A 84 31.82 2.08 12.15
N LEU A 85 32.97 2.64 11.78
CA LEU A 85 33.04 3.92 11.07
C LEU A 85 32.52 3.81 9.62
N LEU A 86 32.60 2.63 9.01
CA LEU A 86 32.19 2.36 7.63
C LEU A 86 30.75 1.84 7.49
N LEU A 87 30.09 1.44 8.59
CA LEU A 87 28.76 0.81 8.58
C LEU A 87 27.58 1.79 8.63
N ASP A 88 27.80 3.06 8.94
CA ASP A 88 26.73 4.06 9.17
C ASP A 88 26.19 4.73 7.89
N GLU A 89 26.65 4.34 6.69
CA GLU A 89 26.22 4.96 5.43
C GLU A 89 25.77 3.94 4.35
N VAL A 90 24.71 4.30 3.62
CA VAL A 90 24.06 3.50 2.55
C VAL A 90 24.75 3.77 1.20
N ASP A 91 24.83 2.78 0.31
CA ASP A 91 25.47 2.97 -1.01
C ASP A 91 24.63 3.84 -1.98
N ASN A 92 25.24 4.31 -3.08
CA ASN A 92 24.60 5.16 -4.10
C ASN A 92 23.43 4.48 -4.85
N LEU A 93 23.22 3.18 -4.66
CA LEU A 93 22.12 2.40 -5.23
C LEU A 93 21.01 2.14 -4.20
N GLY A 94 21.16 2.64 -2.97
CA GLY A 94 20.22 2.47 -1.87
C GLY A 94 20.32 1.11 -1.18
N ASN A 95 21.36 0.31 -1.45
CA ASN A 95 21.58 -0.98 -0.83
C ASN A 95 22.34 -0.80 0.48
N THR A 96 21.85 -1.48 1.50
CA THR A 96 22.50 -1.56 2.81
C THR A 96 23.53 -2.67 2.83
N ALA A 97 24.40 -2.67 3.85
CA ALA A 97 25.32 -3.79 4.10
C ALA A 97 24.58 -5.15 4.22
N GLY A 98 23.31 -5.14 4.63
CA GLY A 98 22.46 -6.32 4.63
C GLY A 98 22.11 -6.83 3.23
N ASP A 99 21.75 -5.93 2.31
CA ASP A 99 21.41 -6.28 0.92
C ASP A 99 22.62 -6.86 0.18
N ILE A 100 23.80 -6.31 0.46
CA ILE A 100 25.08 -6.82 -0.07
C ILE A 100 25.38 -8.21 0.49
N ALA A 101 25.24 -8.42 1.80
CA ALA A 101 25.46 -9.73 2.44
C ALA A 101 24.49 -10.81 1.90
N LEU A 102 23.25 -10.42 1.61
CA LEU A 102 22.24 -11.31 1.01
C LEU A 102 22.61 -11.67 -0.44
N SER A 103 23.08 -10.69 -1.23
CA SER A 103 23.50 -10.92 -2.63
C SER A 103 24.70 -11.86 -2.76
N MET A 104 25.61 -11.84 -1.78
CA MET A 104 26.76 -12.73 -1.71
C MET A 104 26.45 -14.11 -1.11
N ASN A 105 25.17 -14.38 -0.80
CA ASN A 105 24.70 -15.61 -0.17
C ASN A 105 25.41 -15.91 1.18
N ASN A 106 25.84 -14.85 1.88
CA ASN A 106 26.52 -14.94 3.17
C ASN A 106 25.50 -14.82 4.32
N ASP A 107 24.81 -15.94 4.56
CA ASP A 107 23.72 -16.04 5.53
C ASP A 107 24.12 -15.64 6.97
N ALA A 108 25.37 -15.92 7.35
CA ALA A 108 25.89 -15.61 8.68
C ALA A 108 26.01 -14.08 8.90
N CYS A 109 26.60 -13.37 7.94
CA CYS A 109 26.71 -11.91 8.01
C CYS A 109 25.35 -11.23 7.88
N TYR A 110 24.48 -11.71 6.98
CA TYR A 110 23.13 -11.18 6.83
C TYR A 110 22.31 -11.31 8.11
N THR A 111 22.35 -12.50 8.73
CA THR A 111 21.65 -12.76 10.00
C THR A 111 22.13 -11.85 11.12
N LEU A 112 23.45 -11.62 11.22
CA LEU A 112 24.02 -10.76 12.25
C LEU A 112 23.60 -9.29 12.08
N ILE A 113 23.62 -8.77 10.84
CA ILE A 113 23.19 -7.40 10.51
C ILE A 113 21.68 -7.25 10.77
N ARG A 114 20.87 -8.19 10.28
CA ARG A 114 19.40 -8.22 10.48
C ARG A 114 19.04 -8.26 11.95
N ASP A 115 19.62 -9.18 12.72
CA ASP A 115 19.27 -9.37 14.13
C ASP A 115 19.68 -8.16 14.98
N THR A 116 20.78 -7.50 14.62
CA THR A 116 21.22 -6.25 15.27
C THR A 116 20.27 -5.10 14.95
N GLY A 117 19.85 -4.96 13.69
CA GLY A 117 18.84 -3.97 13.29
C GLY A 117 17.49 -4.17 14.00
N ILE A 118 16.99 -5.41 14.05
CA ILE A 118 15.75 -5.73 14.77
C ILE A 118 15.86 -5.44 16.27
N ARG A 119 17.02 -5.75 16.90
CA ARG A 119 17.24 -5.44 18.32
C ARG A 119 17.30 -3.94 18.58
N ALA A 120 17.95 -3.16 17.72
CA ALA A 120 18.02 -1.71 17.84
C ALA A 120 16.61 -1.09 17.71
N GLU A 121 15.84 -1.49 16.71
CA GLU A 121 14.45 -1.02 16.51
C GLU A 121 13.52 -1.41 17.66
N LEU A 122 13.61 -2.64 18.16
CA LEU A 122 12.83 -3.09 19.31
C LEU A 122 13.21 -2.30 20.58
N LEU A 123 14.50 -2.03 20.78
CA LEU A 123 14.99 -1.27 21.92
C LEU A 123 14.59 0.21 21.83
N LEU A 124 14.69 0.82 20.64
CA LEU A 124 14.20 2.18 20.38
C LEU A 124 12.69 2.27 20.57
N THR A 125 11.92 1.27 20.14
CA THR A 125 10.47 1.19 20.38
C THR A 125 10.15 1.06 21.87
N LEU A 126 10.93 0.29 22.64
CA LEU A 126 10.75 0.16 24.08
C LEU A 126 11.15 1.42 24.86
N VAL A 127 12.18 2.14 24.41
CA VAL A 127 12.60 3.43 24.97
C VAL A 127 11.59 4.52 24.62
N SER A 128 11.12 4.55 23.37
CA SER A 128 10.08 5.47 22.89
C SER A 128 8.75 5.22 23.61
N SER A 129 8.33 3.97 23.78
CA SER A 129 7.11 3.64 24.54
C SER A 129 7.21 3.93 26.04
N LYS A 130 8.41 3.92 26.64
CA LYS A 130 8.63 4.46 28.00
C LYS A 130 8.59 5.99 28.05
N SER A 131 8.98 6.66 26.96
CA SER A 131 8.93 8.12 26.84
C SER A 131 7.55 8.65 26.42
N ALA A 132 6.68 7.80 25.89
CA ALA A 132 5.33 8.10 25.41
C ALA A 132 4.28 8.36 26.52
N LEU A 133 4.71 8.67 27.75
CA LEU A 133 3.86 9.31 28.76
C LEU A 133 3.88 10.85 28.65
N VAL A 134 4.54 11.42 27.64
CA VAL A 134 4.53 12.85 27.35
C VAL A 134 4.04 13.09 25.92
N GLU A 135 2.94 13.83 25.85
CA GLU A 135 2.17 14.22 24.65
C GLU A 135 3.01 14.94 23.58
N ALA A 136 3.04 14.41 22.36
CA ALA A 136 3.11 15.14 21.07
C ALA A 136 3.15 14.15 19.87
N PRO A 137 2.72 14.56 18.66
CA PRO A 137 2.02 13.71 17.72
C PRO A 137 2.95 12.96 16.77
N SER A 138 2.78 11.64 16.69
CA SER A 138 3.52 10.76 15.80
C SER A 138 3.04 10.90 14.35
N SER A 139 3.99 11.17 13.45
CA SER A 139 3.86 11.21 11.99
C SER A 139 3.72 9.81 11.35
N LEU A 140 2.98 8.93 11.99
CA LEU A 140 2.64 7.60 11.49
C LEU A 140 1.12 7.50 11.46
N ILE A 141 0.51 8.29 10.58
CA ILE A 141 -0.91 8.17 10.26
C ILE A 141 -1.06 6.91 9.39
N ILE A 142 -1.07 5.74 10.03
CA ILE A 142 -1.96 4.67 9.57
C ILE A 142 -3.35 5.25 9.80
N CYS A 143 -4.11 5.54 8.73
CA CYS A 143 -5.44 6.18 8.77
C CYS A 143 -6.14 6.01 10.12
N GLN A 144 -5.90 6.96 11.02
CA GLN A 144 -6.63 7.10 12.25
C GLN A 144 -7.91 7.85 11.87
N ASP A 145 -9.03 7.30 12.32
CA ASP A 145 -10.39 7.83 12.18
C ASP A 145 -11.10 7.47 10.87
N ASP A 146 -11.08 6.20 10.50
CA ASP A 146 -12.13 5.66 9.64
C ASP A 146 -13.40 5.46 10.49
N GLU A 147 -14.26 6.50 10.57
CA GLU A 147 -15.57 6.44 11.27
C GLU A 147 -16.57 5.49 10.60
N SER A 148 -16.17 4.83 9.52
CA SER A 148 -16.96 3.79 8.88
C SER A 148 -17.12 2.58 9.81
N ALA A 149 -18.23 1.85 9.64
CA ALA A 149 -18.51 0.62 10.38
C ALA A 149 -17.51 -0.53 10.12
N LEU A 150 -16.50 -0.29 9.26
CA LEU A 150 -15.40 -1.21 8.98
C LEU A 150 -14.14 -0.88 9.83
N GLY A 151 -14.02 0.37 10.27
CA GLY A 151 -12.85 0.85 11.02
C GLY A 151 -13.13 1.13 12.50
N SER A 152 -14.39 1.34 12.90
CA SER A 152 -14.76 1.65 14.28
C SER A 152 -15.77 0.65 14.86
N THR A 153 -15.42 0.07 16.01
CA THR A 153 -16.29 -0.86 16.75
C THR A 153 -17.60 -0.21 17.17
N ASP A 154 -17.60 1.07 17.54
CA ASP A 154 -18.83 1.77 17.93
C ASP A 154 -19.74 2.04 16.74
N ALA A 155 -19.16 2.38 15.59
CA ALA A 155 -19.90 2.54 14.34
C ALA A 155 -20.47 1.20 13.85
N PHE A 156 -19.74 0.10 14.04
CA PHE A 156 -20.20 -1.26 13.76
C PHE A 156 -21.39 -1.66 14.65
N LEU A 157 -21.32 -1.44 15.97
CA LEU A 157 -22.41 -1.79 16.88
C LEU A 157 -23.69 -0.97 16.67
N ALA A 158 -23.56 0.23 16.11
CA ALA A 158 -24.70 1.08 15.73
C ALA A 158 -25.28 0.76 14.34
N SER A 159 -24.63 -0.14 13.59
CA SER A 159 -25.03 -0.49 12.23
C SER A 159 -26.07 -1.63 12.20
N CYS A 160 -26.64 -1.90 11.02
CA CYS A 160 -27.65 -2.94 10.84
C CYS A 160 -27.08 -4.08 9.99
N LEU A 161 -27.22 -5.30 10.51
CA LEU A 161 -26.81 -6.53 9.85
C LEU A 161 -28.00 -7.19 9.16
N GLN A 162 -27.73 -7.79 8.00
CA GLN A 162 -28.69 -8.54 7.23
C GLN A 162 -28.21 -9.98 7.04
N TYR A 163 -28.99 -10.92 7.56
CA TYR A 163 -28.79 -12.35 7.34
C TYR A 163 -29.49 -12.77 6.05
N THR A 164 -28.74 -13.33 5.11
CA THR A 164 -29.28 -13.83 3.85
C THR A 164 -28.71 -15.21 3.52
N LYS A 165 -29.20 -15.83 2.45
CA LYS A 165 -28.61 -17.04 1.89
C LYS A 165 -28.06 -16.73 0.52
N ASP A 166 -26.84 -17.18 0.28
CA ASP A 166 -26.19 -17.06 -1.02
C ASP A 166 -26.84 -18.00 -2.06
N ALA A 167 -26.46 -17.89 -3.34
CA ALA A 167 -26.94 -18.72 -4.45
C ALA A 167 -26.73 -20.23 -4.22
N SER A 168 -25.76 -20.59 -3.39
CA SER A 168 -25.46 -21.97 -2.96
C SER A 168 -26.30 -22.45 -1.77
N GLY A 169 -27.17 -21.59 -1.22
CA GLY A 169 -28.01 -21.87 -0.04
C GLY A 169 -27.29 -21.73 1.30
N GLN A 170 -26.04 -21.24 1.31
CA GLN A 170 -25.25 -21.01 2.53
C GLN A 170 -25.67 -19.70 3.21
N GLU A 171 -25.70 -19.70 4.55
CA GLU A 171 -26.01 -18.50 5.33
C GLU A 171 -24.83 -17.52 5.29
N ILE A 172 -25.13 -16.25 5.02
CA ILE A 172 -24.17 -15.14 4.98
C ILE A 172 -24.69 -13.96 5.81
N CYS A 173 -23.77 -13.20 6.41
CA CYS A 173 -24.06 -11.99 7.17
C CYS A 173 -23.46 -10.78 6.46
N LEU A 174 -24.33 -9.84 6.07
CA LEU A 174 -23.96 -8.64 5.35
C LEU A 174 -24.21 -7.41 6.22
N LEU A 175 -23.23 -6.52 6.28
CA LEU A 175 -23.34 -5.19 6.87
C LEU A 175 -23.91 -4.24 5.82
N LYS A 176 -25.00 -3.55 6.15
CA LYS A 176 -25.59 -2.54 5.27
C LYS A 176 -25.03 -1.15 5.62
N LEU A 177 -24.28 -0.58 4.70
CA LEU A 177 -23.76 0.79 4.82
C LEU A 177 -24.85 1.82 4.48
N LYS A 178 -24.68 3.05 4.99
CA LYS A 178 -25.63 4.17 4.77
C LYS A 178 -25.82 4.50 3.29
N ASP A 179 -24.81 4.23 2.47
CA ASP A 179 -24.80 4.51 1.03
C ASP A 179 -25.48 3.40 0.20
N GLY A 180 -26.02 2.36 0.85
CA GLY A 180 -26.71 1.24 0.20
C GLY A 180 -25.78 0.10 -0.23
N GLU A 181 -24.47 0.26 -0.07
CA GLU A 181 -23.48 -0.79 -0.25
C GLU A 181 -23.58 -1.86 0.85
N GLN A 182 -23.19 -3.09 0.52
CA GLN A 182 -23.23 -4.24 1.43
C GLN A 182 -21.83 -4.82 1.55
N VAL A 183 -21.37 -5.02 2.79
CA VAL A 183 -20.06 -5.61 3.08
C VAL A 183 -20.25 -6.95 3.79
N GLY A 184 -19.54 -7.98 3.35
CA GLY A 184 -19.55 -9.29 4.01
C GLY A 184 -18.85 -9.23 5.37
N VAL A 185 -19.62 -9.38 6.45
CA VAL A 185 -19.08 -9.51 7.81
C VAL A 185 -18.67 -10.95 8.07
N MET A 186 -19.51 -11.89 7.64
CA MET A 186 -19.26 -13.31 7.78
C MET A 186 -19.82 -14.10 6.61
N MET A 187 -19.02 -14.99 6.05
CA MET A 187 -19.29 -15.62 4.76
C MET A 187 -19.29 -17.15 4.88
N GLY A 188 -20.08 -17.81 4.03
CA GLY A 188 -20.27 -19.27 4.10
C GLY A 188 -19.00 -20.10 3.87
N TRP A 189 -18.03 -19.56 3.13
CA TRP A 189 -16.75 -20.24 2.84
C TRP A 189 -15.85 -20.40 4.08
N GLU A 190 -16.02 -19.59 5.12
CA GLU A 190 -15.25 -19.68 6.38
C GLU A 190 -15.50 -21.00 7.12
N ARG A 191 -16.60 -21.69 6.78
CA ARG A 191 -17.00 -22.95 7.41
C ARG A 191 -15.93 -24.03 7.37
N ASP A 192 -15.18 -24.15 6.28
CA ASP A 192 -14.16 -25.20 6.18
C ASP A 192 -12.90 -24.87 7.00
N ILE A 193 -12.59 -23.58 7.15
CA ILE A 193 -11.52 -23.11 8.03
C ILE A 193 -11.91 -23.34 9.48
N MET A 194 -13.10 -22.87 9.89
CA MET A 194 -13.60 -23.07 11.25
C MET A 194 -13.70 -24.55 11.63
N ARG A 195 -14.05 -25.42 10.68
CA ARG A 195 -14.05 -26.88 10.90
C ARG A 195 -12.66 -27.38 11.25
N LYS A 196 -11.66 -27.02 10.46
CA LYS A 196 -10.27 -27.39 10.73
C LYS A 196 -9.74 -26.79 12.01
N THR A 197 -10.14 -25.55 12.35
CA THR A 197 -9.82 -24.92 13.63
C THR A 197 -10.34 -25.74 14.80
N VAL A 198 -11.61 -26.17 14.75
CA VAL A 198 -12.21 -26.99 15.81
C VAL A 198 -11.56 -28.37 15.86
N ASP A 199 -11.29 -29.00 14.71
CA ASP A 199 -10.59 -30.27 14.66
C ASP A 199 -9.21 -30.15 15.33
N GLU A 200 -8.44 -29.11 15.03
CA GLU A 200 -7.11 -28.92 15.61
C GLU A 200 -7.16 -28.53 17.10
N LEU A 201 -8.14 -27.72 17.52
CA LEU A 201 -8.33 -27.36 18.93
C LEU A 201 -8.81 -28.53 19.78
N CYS A 202 -9.69 -29.39 19.25
CA CYS A 202 -10.41 -30.36 20.08
C CYS A 202 -9.96 -31.81 19.89
N SER A 203 -9.57 -32.25 18.69
CA SER A 203 -9.38 -33.68 18.37
C SER A 203 -8.30 -34.37 19.21
N SER A 204 -7.23 -33.66 19.55
CA SER A 204 -6.12 -34.18 20.35
C SER A 204 -6.14 -33.70 21.81
N HIS A 205 -7.24 -33.10 22.28
CA HIS A 205 -7.31 -32.54 23.63
C HIS A 205 -7.60 -33.63 24.68
N PRO A 206 -6.82 -33.76 25.77
CA PRO A 206 -6.96 -34.84 26.74
C PRO A 206 -8.30 -34.83 27.50
N LYS A 207 -8.91 -33.64 27.65
CA LYS A 207 -10.23 -33.46 28.29
C LYS A 207 -11.44 -33.61 27.34
N LEU A 208 -11.24 -34.05 26.08
CA LEU A 208 -12.34 -34.23 25.13
C LEU A 208 -13.40 -35.20 25.68
N ASP A 209 -12.97 -36.30 26.31
CA ASP A 209 -13.85 -37.31 26.89
C ASP A 209 -14.53 -36.87 28.20
N THR A 210 -14.00 -35.85 28.89
CA THR A 210 -14.60 -35.31 30.11
C THR A 210 -15.60 -34.20 29.83
N GLY A 211 -15.43 -33.48 28.72
CA GLY A 211 -16.21 -32.31 28.32
C GLY A 211 -15.37 -31.05 28.47
N LEU A 212 -15.21 -30.31 27.37
CA LEU A 212 -14.34 -29.13 27.32
C LEU A 212 -15.06 -27.90 27.88
N ARG A 213 -14.29 -26.97 28.46
CA ARG A 213 -14.74 -25.61 28.73
C ARG A 213 -14.28 -24.68 27.61
N VAL A 214 -15.23 -24.18 26.83
CA VAL A 214 -14.99 -23.39 25.63
C VAL A 214 -15.44 -21.95 25.84
N LEU A 215 -14.60 -21.00 25.44
CA LEU A 215 -14.91 -19.58 25.33
C LEU A 215 -14.80 -19.15 23.87
N ASN A 216 -15.88 -18.61 23.32
CA ASN A 216 -15.88 -17.93 22.03
C ASN A 216 -16.14 -16.42 22.23
N VAL A 217 -15.35 -15.58 21.56
CA VAL A 217 -15.52 -14.13 21.50
C VAL A 217 -15.79 -13.72 20.05
N GLY A 218 -17.02 -13.31 19.77
CA GLY A 218 -17.55 -13.09 18.42
C GLY A 218 -18.33 -14.31 17.91
N PHE A 219 -19.66 -14.18 17.82
CA PHE A 219 -20.54 -15.25 17.38
C PHE A 219 -20.74 -15.26 15.85
N GLY A 220 -21.00 -14.08 15.27
CA GLY A 220 -21.33 -13.93 13.85
C GLY A 220 -22.55 -14.77 13.42
N LEU A 221 -22.33 -15.86 12.68
CA LEU A 221 -23.36 -16.80 12.23
C LEU A 221 -23.45 -18.05 13.13
N GLY A 222 -22.55 -18.19 14.11
CA GLY A 222 -22.46 -19.34 15.01
C GLY A 222 -21.93 -20.62 14.35
N ILE A 223 -21.13 -20.49 13.28
CA ILE A 223 -20.58 -21.63 12.55
C ILE A 223 -19.66 -22.45 13.46
N ILE A 224 -18.68 -21.79 14.10
CA ILE A 224 -17.75 -22.47 15.00
C ILE A 224 -18.44 -22.99 16.26
N ASP A 225 -19.39 -22.24 16.80
CA ASP A 225 -20.14 -22.65 17.98
C ASP A 225 -20.97 -23.91 17.72
N THR A 226 -21.54 -24.01 16.51
CA THR A 226 -22.28 -25.21 16.09
C THR A 226 -21.36 -26.40 16.03
N MET A 227 -20.11 -26.21 15.58
CA MET A 227 -19.11 -27.27 15.52
C MET A 227 -18.69 -27.73 16.92
N PHE A 228 -18.44 -26.80 17.85
CA PHE A 228 -18.18 -27.13 19.25
C PHE A 228 -19.33 -27.89 19.91
N GLN A 229 -20.58 -27.54 19.59
CA GLN A 229 -21.77 -28.27 20.08
C GLN A 229 -22.01 -29.61 19.38
N SER A 230 -21.36 -29.85 18.23
CA SER A 230 -21.43 -31.12 17.49
C SER A 230 -20.31 -32.11 17.81
N LEU A 231 -19.44 -31.77 18.77
CA LEU A 231 -18.38 -32.67 19.24
C LEU A 231 -18.96 -33.97 19.81
N SER A 232 -18.15 -35.03 19.83
CA SER A 232 -18.52 -36.36 20.34
C SER A 232 -19.09 -36.32 21.76
N LYS A 233 -18.60 -35.38 22.58
CA LYS A 233 -19.15 -35.03 23.89
C LYS A 233 -19.43 -33.54 23.95
N LEU A 234 -20.61 -33.18 24.46
CA LEU A 234 -20.97 -31.78 24.62
C LEU A 234 -19.98 -31.08 25.57
N PRO A 235 -19.60 -29.82 25.25
CA PRO A 235 -18.85 -28.98 26.18
C PRO A 235 -19.53 -28.93 27.55
N SER A 236 -18.74 -29.02 28.63
CA SER A 236 -19.25 -28.87 30.00
C SER A 236 -19.68 -27.43 30.28
N LEU A 237 -19.03 -26.47 29.61
CA LEU A 237 -19.42 -25.08 29.59
C LEU A 237 -18.99 -24.46 28.26
N HIS A 238 -19.93 -23.80 27.58
CA HIS A 238 -19.67 -23.06 26.36
C HIS A 238 -20.12 -21.61 26.55
N VAL A 239 -19.16 -20.70 26.67
CA VAL A 239 -19.42 -19.27 26.87
C VAL A 239 -19.24 -18.54 25.54
N ILE A 240 -20.23 -17.74 25.16
CA ILE A 240 -20.20 -16.93 23.94
C ILE A 240 -20.33 -15.47 24.36
N VAL A 241 -19.38 -14.64 23.97
CA VAL A 241 -19.39 -13.19 24.19
C VAL A 241 -19.74 -12.49 22.88
N GLU A 242 -20.84 -11.75 22.87
CA GLU A 242 -21.31 -11.04 21.67
C GLU A 242 -21.86 -9.65 22.05
N PRO A 243 -21.32 -8.58 21.46
CA PRO A 243 -21.80 -7.22 21.69
C PRO A 243 -22.92 -6.76 20.74
N HIS A 244 -23.04 -7.33 19.53
CA HIS A 244 -23.90 -6.74 18.49
C HIS A 244 -25.39 -7.10 18.67
N PRO A 245 -26.31 -6.12 18.71
CA PRO A 245 -27.74 -6.36 18.99
C PRO A 245 -28.42 -7.27 17.96
N ASP A 246 -28.17 -7.06 16.66
CA ASP A 246 -28.76 -7.90 15.60
C ASP A 246 -28.25 -9.35 15.64
N VAL A 247 -27.01 -9.58 16.09
CA VAL A 247 -26.47 -10.94 16.27
C VAL A 247 -27.16 -11.61 17.45
N LEU A 248 -27.33 -10.89 18.57
CA LEU A 248 -28.06 -11.39 19.73
C LEU A 248 -29.52 -11.74 19.40
N ALA A 249 -30.19 -10.91 18.60
CA ALA A 249 -31.56 -11.20 18.13
C ALA A 249 -31.60 -12.48 17.27
N HIS A 250 -30.63 -12.67 16.37
CA HIS A 250 -30.50 -13.89 15.56
C HIS A 250 -30.19 -15.14 16.39
N MET A 251 -29.40 -14.99 17.46
CA MET A 251 -29.14 -16.05 18.44
C MET A 251 -30.41 -16.46 19.18
N GLU A 252 -31.24 -15.49 19.57
CA GLU A 252 -32.55 -15.72 20.19
C GLU A 252 -33.50 -16.45 19.23
N GLU A 253 -33.59 -16.03 17.97
CA GLU A 253 -34.42 -16.70 16.95
C GLU A 253 -34.00 -18.15 16.70
N LYS A 254 -32.68 -18.42 16.68
CA LYS A 254 -32.12 -19.77 16.51
C LYS A 254 -32.16 -20.63 17.78
N GLY A 255 -32.65 -20.10 18.90
CA GLY A 255 -32.77 -20.84 20.17
C GLY A 255 -31.44 -21.13 20.85
N TRP A 256 -30.39 -20.33 20.64
CA TRP A 256 -29.08 -20.55 21.27
C TRP A 256 -29.10 -20.41 22.80
N HIS A 257 -30.05 -19.63 23.33
CA HIS A 257 -30.25 -19.45 24.77
C HIS A 257 -30.76 -20.70 25.48
N GLU A 258 -31.36 -21.63 24.74
CA GLU A 258 -31.95 -22.87 25.28
C GLU A 258 -31.01 -24.08 25.15
N LYS A 259 -29.87 -23.90 24.46
CA LYS A 259 -28.91 -25.00 24.24
C LYS A 259 -28.22 -25.38 25.54
N ALA A 260 -28.05 -26.69 25.72
CA ALA A 260 -27.39 -27.25 26.89
C ALA A 260 -25.97 -26.70 27.05
N ASN A 261 -25.64 -26.30 28.29
CA ASN A 261 -24.32 -25.80 28.69
C ASN A 261 -23.82 -24.54 27.96
N VAL A 262 -24.71 -23.82 27.23
CA VAL A 262 -24.37 -22.55 26.59
C VAL A 262 -24.70 -21.39 27.53
N LYS A 263 -23.76 -20.46 27.70
CA LYS A 263 -23.97 -19.19 28.40
C LYS A 263 -23.58 -18.02 27.49
N ILE A 264 -24.52 -17.14 27.23
CA ILE A 264 -24.33 -15.98 26.36
C ILE A 264 -24.13 -14.74 27.23
N LEU A 265 -23.01 -14.05 27.05
CA LEU A 265 -22.69 -12.81 27.74
C LEU A 265 -22.82 -11.65 26.75
N LYS A 266 -23.79 -10.77 27.01
CA LYS A 266 -24.12 -9.63 26.15
C LYS A 266 -23.21 -8.46 26.50
N GLY A 267 -22.39 -8.02 25.55
CA GLY A 267 -21.50 -6.87 25.74
C GLY A 267 -20.14 -7.04 25.09
N LYS A 268 -19.36 -5.95 25.11
CA LYS A 268 -17.99 -5.95 24.60
C LYS A 268 -17.11 -6.85 25.47
N TRP A 269 -16.16 -7.55 24.85
CA TRP A 269 -15.31 -8.46 25.60
C TRP A 269 -14.45 -7.73 26.64
N GLN A 270 -14.07 -6.47 26.39
CA GLN A 270 -13.31 -5.64 27.32
C GLN A 270 -14.04 -5.47 28.67
N ASP A 271 -15.35 -5.27 28.63
CA ASP A 271 -16.20 -5.08 29.80
C ASP A 271 -16.60 -6.42 30.42
N VAL A 272 -16.96 -7.38 29.58
CA VAL A 272 -17.42 -8.71 30.02
C VAL A 272 -16.32 -9.48 30.73
N LEU A 273 -15.09 -9.49 30.20
CA LEU A 273 -13.97 -10.18 30.85
C LEU A 273 -13.59 -9.56 32.19
N SER A 274 -13.94 -8.29 32.42
CA SER A 274 -13.71 -7.57 33.68
C SER A 274 -14.86 -7.74 34.67
N SER A 275 -15.98 -8.36 34.26
CA SER A 275 -17.16 -8.53 35.10
C SER A 275 -17.02 -9.65 36.13
N ASP A 276 -17.60 -9.45 37.32
CA ASP A 276 -17.63 -10.47 38.38
C ASP A 276 -18.35 -11.75 37.94
N GLU A 277 -19.34 -11.61 37.04
CA GLU A 277 -20.05 -12.74 36.45
C GLU A 277 -19.13 -13.65 35.64
N PHE A 278 -18.21 -13.07 34.87
CA PHE A 278 -17.24 -13.83 34.08
C PHE A 278 -16.16 -14.46 34.95
N LEU A 279 -15.64 -13.72 35.94
CA LEU A 279 -14.63 -14.22 36.88
C LEU A 279 -15.13 -15.43 37.67
N GLY A 280 -16.43 -15.47 38.00
CA GLY A 280 -17.06 -16.61 38.66
C GLY A 280 -17.16 -17.89 37.80
N LEU A 281 -16.97 -17.80 36.48
CA LEU A 281 -16.99 -18.96 35.59
C LEU A 281 -15.67 -19.75 35.65
N GLY A 282 -14.55 -19.13 36.05
CA GLY A 282 -13.23 -19.76 36.07
C GLY A 282 -12.63 -19.98 34.68
N LYS A 283 -11.55 -20.77 34.59
CA LYS A 283 -10.66 -20.87 33.41
C LYS A 283 -11.11 -21.83 32.30
N PHE A 284 -10.73 -21.55 31.06
CA PHE A 284 -11.18 -22.28 29.87
C PHE A 284 -10.09 -23.19 29.29
N ASP A 285 -10.51 -24.33 28.76
CA ASP A 285 -9.64 -25.29 28.06
C ASP A 285 -9.40 -24.83 26.61
N VAL A 286 -10.42 -24.26 25.97
CA VAL A 286 -10.35 -23.77 24.60
C VAL A 286 -10.86 -22.34 24.55
N VAL A 287 -10.07 -21.44 23.98
CA VAL A 287 -10.46 -20.06 23.73
C VAL A 287 -10.37 -19.78 22.24
N TYR A 288 -11.43 -19.25 21.65
CA TYR A 288 -11.48 -18.81 20.26
C TYR A 288 -11.96 -17.37 20.18
N THR A 289 -11.38 -16.58 19.27
CA THR A 289 -11.79 -15.19 19.04
C THR A 289 -11.84 -14.87 17.55
N ASP A 290 -12.94 -14.28 17.12
CA ASP A 290 -13.24 -13.89 15.73
C ASP A 290 -14.09 -12.63 15.75
N THR A 291 -13.43 -11.51 16.05
CA THR A 291 -14.06 -10.20 16.19
C THR A 291 -13.92 -9.41 14.89
N PHE A 292 -15.02 -8.86 14.40
CA PHE A 292 -15.05 -8.01 13.20
C PHE A 292 -14.81 -6.52 13.57
N ALA A 293 -14.10 -5.79 12.69
CA ALA A 293 -13.83 -4.35 12.84
C ALA A 293 -13.11 -3.96 14.16
N GLU A 294 -12.17 -4.79 14.64
CA GLU A 294 -11.28 -4.46 15.75
C GLU A 294 -9.84 -4.17 15.28
N HIS A 295 -9.22 -3.14 15.87
CA HIS A 295 -7.83 -2.79 15.59
C HIS A 295 -6.84 -3.75 16.28
N TYR A 296 -5.65 -3.93 15.69
CA TYR A 296 -4.57 -4.76 16.25
C TYR A 296 -4.19 -4.40 17.71
N GLY A 297 -4.38 -3.14 18.12
CA GLY A 297 -4.17 -2.72 19.49
C GLY A 297 -5.09 -3.42 20.49
N GLU A 298 -6.33 -3.72 20.11
CA GLU A 298 -7.31 -4.43 20.94
C GLU A 298 -6.99 -5.93 21.01
N LEU A 299 -6.62 -6.55 19.87
CA LEU A 299 -6.15 -7.95 19.86
C LEU A 299 -4.92 -8.14 20.75
N HIS A 300 -3.99 -7.18 20.74
CA HIS A 300 -2.83 -7.21 21.63
C HIS A 300 -3.21 -7.11 23.12
N LYS A 301 -4.23 -6.29 23.46
CA LYS A 301 -4.78 -6.25 24.83
C LYS A 301 -5.44 -7.57 25.21
N PHE A 302 -6.12 -8.23 24.28
CA PHE A 302 -6.71 -9.56 24.50
C PHE A 302 -5.63 -10.61 24.80
N PHE A 303 -4.53 -10.63 24.02
CA PHE A 303 -3.41 -11.55 24.28
C PHE A 303 -2.75 -11.34 25.64
N LYS A 304 -2.73 -10.11 26.16
CA LYS A 304 -2.24 -9.86 27.53
C LYS A 304 -3.12 -10.50 28.61
N ARG A 305 -4.42 -10.67 28.35
CA ARG A 305 -5.39 -11.30 29.27
C ARG A 305 -5.48 -12.81 29.10
N LEU A 306 -5.06 -13.34 27.95
CA LEU A 306 -5.11 -14.76 27.62
C LEU A 306 -4.52 -15.71 28.70
N PRO A 307 -3.39 -15.39 29.37
CA PRO A 307 -2.83 -16.25 30.42
C PRO A 307 -3.71 -16.41 31.66
N ASP A 308 -4.63 -15.45 31.90
CA ASP A 308 -5.59 -15.47 33.00
C ASP A 308 -6.83 -16.30 32.63
N LEU A 309 -7.15 -16.37 31.34
CA LEU A 309 -8.30 -17.08 30.78
C LEU A 309 -8.06 -18.59 30.64
N LEU A 310 -6.83 -19.00 30.29
CA LEU A 310 -6.50 -20.39 29.95
C LEU A 310 -6.21 -21.28 31.18
N ASP A 311 -6.78 -22.49 31.16
CA ASP A 311 -6.55 -23.54 32.17
C ASP A 311 -5.29 -24.37 31.84
N ARG A 312 -4.13 -23.98 32.40
CA ARG A 312 -2.83 -24.62 32.12
C ARG A 312 -2.81 -26.10 32.59
N PRO A 313 -2.08 -27.02 31.92
CA PRO A 313 -1.13 -26.83 30.82
C PRO A 313 -1.63 -27.17 29.41
N ASP A 314 -2.79 -27.81 29.26
CA ASP A 314 -3.26 -28.33 27.95
C ASP A 314 -4.16 -27.36 27.18
N ALA A 315 -4.49 -26.21 27.77
CA ALA A 315 -5.38 -25.25 27.15
C ALA A 315 -4.86 -24.73 25.81
N ARG A 316 -5.79 -24.49 24.88
CA ARG A 316 -5.52 -24.12 23.49
C ARG A 316 -6.24 -22.85 23.11
N PHE A 317 -5.61 -22.10 22.23
CA PHE A 317 -6.12 -20.83 21.74
C PHE A 317 -5.96 -20.73 20.23
N SER A 318 -6.96 -20.18 19.55
CA SER A 318 -6.91 -19.84 18.13
C SER A 318 -7.72 -18.58 17.88
N PHE A 319 -7.41 -17.89 16.78
CA PHE A 319 -8.18 -16.72 16.35
C PHE A 319 -8.33 -16.69 14.83
N LEU A 320 -9.33 -15.95 14.34
CA LEU A 320 -9.51 -15.64 12.92
C LEU A 320 -9.69 -14.13 12.77
N MET A 321 -8.93 -13.50 11.87
CA MET A 321 -8.93 -12.06 11.63
C MET A 321 -8.96 -11.76 10.12
N ASP A 322 -9.42 -10.57 9.74
CA ASP A 322 -9.62 -10.17 8.34
C ASP A 322 -8.37 -10.23 7.45
N TRP A 323 -7.17 -10.11 8.02
CA TRP A 323 -5.92 -10.29 7.26
C TRP A 323 -5.60 -11.77 7.00
N LEU A 324 -5.86 -12.66 7.97
CA LEU A 324 -5.73 -14.12 7.79
C LEU A 324 -6.77 -14.67 6.79
N ARG A 325 -7.90 -13.97 6.60
CA ARG A 325 -8.87 -14.28 5.54
C ARG A 325 -8.27 -14.13 4.12
N GLN A 326 -7.27 -13.26 3.94
CA GLN A 326 -6.60 -13.09 2.64
C GLN A 326 -5.54 -14.18 2.38
N SER A 327 -4.92 -14.73 3.43
CA SER A 327 -3.90 -15.78 3.30
C SER A 327 -4.41 -17.21 3.53
N LEU A 328 -5.66 -17.39 4.01
CA LEU A 328 -6.23 -18.68 4.43
C LEU A 328 -5.36 -19.40 5.49
N GLU A 329 -4.64 -18.64 6.30
CA GLU A 329 -3.71 -19.17 7.30
C GLU A 329 -4.42 -19.43 8.63
N LEU A 330 -4.19 -20.63 9.19
CA LEU A 330 -4.64 -21.02 10.52
C LEU A 330 -3.52 -20.82 11.53
N VAL A 331 -3.80 -20.13 12.64
CA VAL A 331 -2.82 -19.90 13.72
C VAL A 331 -3.30 -20.54 15.02
N LEU A 332 -2.58 -21.58 15.46
CA LEU A 332 -2.88 -22.35 16.67
C LEU A 332 -1.81 -22.13 17.75
N PHE A 333 -2.25 -21.90 19.00
CA PHE A 333 -1.38 -21.83 20.17
C PHE A 333 -1.74 -22.91 21.19
N THR A 334 -0.72 -23.63 21.68
CA THR A 334 -0.85 -24.62 22.77
C THR A 334 -0.04 -24.18 23.99
N CYS A 335 -0.58 -24.34 25.20
CA CYS A 335 0.05 -23.82 26.42
C CYS A 335 1.32 -24.61 26.86
N THR A 336 1.58 -25.80 26.30
CA THR A 336 2.78 -26.61 26.59
C THR A 336 4.04 -26.15 25.83
N SER A 337 3.91 -25.28 24.84
CA SER A 337 5.04 -24.66 24.15
C SER A 337 4.72 -23.19 23.83
N LEU A 338 5.48 -22.27 24.43
CA LEU A 338 5.50 -20.89 23.95
C LEU A 338 6.01 -20.93 22.50
N PHE A 339 5.09 -20.80 21.55
CA PHE A 339 5.26 -20.71 20.09
C PHE A 339 5.67 -22.00 19.35
N THR A 340 4.73 -22.92 19.13
CA THR A 340 4.77 -23.80 17.95
C THR A 340 3.98 -23.16 16.80
N HIS A 341 4.67 -22.55 15.85
CA HIS A 341 4.07 -22.12 14.58
C HIS A 341 3.91 -23.35 13.67
N ASN A 342 2.75 -24.03 13.72
CA ASN A 342 2.42 -25.06 12.73
C ASN A 342 1.74 -24.39 11.54
N GLN A 343 2.48 -24.13 10.45
CA GLN A 343 1.90 -23.73 9.17
C GLN A 343 1.27 -24.94 8.49
N THR A 344 -0.04 -25.12 8.64
CA THR A 344 -0.80 -26.07 7.82
C THR A 344 -1.45 -25.31 6.67
N LYS A 345 -0.78 -25.31 5.51
CA LYS A 345 -1.39 -24.83 4.26
C LYS A 345 -2.53 -25.78 3.89
N ILE A 346 -3.74 -25.26 3.87
CA ILE A 346 -4.94 -26.04 3.54
C ILE A 346 -5.10 -26.04 2.03
N ASP A 347 -4.73 -27.15 1.38
CA ASP A 347 -5.20 -27.43 0.02
C ASP A 347 -6.59 -28.10 0.12
N PRO A 348 -7.66 -27.51 -0.46
CA PRO A 348 -9.01 -28.07 -0.37
C PRO A 348 -9.16 -29.37 -1.18
N PRO A 349 -9.80 -30.43 -0.65
CA PRO A 349 -10.03 -31.66 -1.39
C PRO A 349 -11.18 -31.48 -2.39
N GLY A 350 -10.85 -31.48 -3.69
CA GLY A 350 -11.81 -31.78 -4.76
C GLY A 350 -12.87 -30.72 -5.09
N VAL A 351 -12.73 -29.49 -4.61
CA VAL A 351 -13.47 -28.34 -5.13
C VAL A 351 -12.59 -27.69 -6.19
N MET A 352 -13.17 -27.30 -7.34
CA MET A 352 -12.52 -26.37 -8.27
C MET A 352 -11.79 -25.31 -7.45
N ASN A 353 -10.51 -25.08 -7.77
CA ASN A 353 -9.71 -24.00 -7.21
C ASN A 353 -10.61 -22.76 -7.00
N PRO A 354 -10.94 -22.35 -5.74
CA PRO A 354 -11.99 -21.35 -5.51
C PRO A 354 -11.60 -19.95 -6.01
N PHE A 355 -10.38 -19.79 -6.53
CA PHE A 355 -9.97 -18.66 -7.37
C PHE A 355 -10.79 -18.51 -8.68
N LEU A 356 -11.77 -19.38 -8.93
CA LEU A 356 -12.75 -19.26 -10.01
C LEU A 356 -14.21 -19.15 -9.54
N VAL A 357 -14.47 -18.90 -8.25
CA VAL A 357 -15.79 -18.43 -7.79
C VAL A 357 -15.67 -16.97 -7.37
N ASP A 358 -15.75 -16.13 -8.38
CA ASP A 358 -16.31 -14.75 -8.45
C ASP A 358 -16.33 -13.90 -7.16
N SER A 359 -15.27 -13.93 -6.37
CA SER A 359 -14.86 -12.78 -5.57
C SER A 359 -13.94 -11.91 -6.41
N LYS A 360 -14.47 -11.45 -7.56
CA LYS A 360 -14.11 -10.11 -7.98
C LYS A 360 -14.56 -9.21 -6.82
N ARG A 361 -13.64 -8.87 -5.91
CA ARG A 361 -13.54 -7.46 -5.54
C ARG A 361 -13.37 -6.77 -6.88
N VAL A 362 -14.50 -6.34 -7.46
CA VAL A 362 -14.53 -5.49 -8.62
C VAL A 362 -14.01 -4.15 -8.12
N VAL A 363 -12.72 -4.07 -7.79
CA VAL A 363 -12.01 -2.81 -7.80
C VAL A 363 -11.87 -2.52 -9.28
N THR A 364 -12.90 -1.86 -9.83
CA THR A 364 -12.92 -1.49 -11.23
C THR A 364 -11.68 -0.64 -11.50
N ASP A 365 -11.32 0.27 -10.61
CA ASP A 365 -10.32 1.31 -10.83
C ASP A 365 -9.23 1.36 -9.75
N VAL A 366 -8.00 0.98 -10.12
CA VAL A 366 -6.80 1.37 -9.39
C VAL A 366 -6.43 2.78 -9.85
N ALA A 367 -6.41 3.75 -8.93
CA ALA A 367 -6.06 5.13 -9.24
C ALA A 367 -4.74 5.49 -8.55
N VAL A 368 -3.64 5.41 -9.28
CA VAL A 368 -2.34 5.89 -8.80
C VAL A 368 -2.17 7.34 -9.21
N GLU A 369 -1.91 8.24 -8.26
CA GLU A 369 -1.61 9.65 -8.52
C GLU A 369 -0.10 9.87 -8.65
N LEU A 370 0.34 10.36 -9.81
CA LEU A 370 1.75 10.69 -10.06
C LEU A 370 2.01 12.19 -9.92
N SER A 371 2.94 12.55 -9.03
CA SER A 371 3.48 13.89 -8.86
C SER A 371 4.91 13.98 -9.41
N ARG A 372 5.30 15.17 -9.90
CA ARG A 372 6.65 15.45 -10.39
C ARG A 372 7.72 15.33 -9.30
N SER A 373 7.35 15.57 -8.04
CA SER A 373 8.27 15.63 -6.89
C SER A 373 8.35 14.34 -6.09
N GLN A 374 7.50 13.35 -6.39
CA GLN A 374 7.43 12.10 -5.64
C GLN A 374 8.18 11.01 -6.40
N ALA A 375 8.88 10.14 -5.65
CA ALA A 375 9.46 8.93 -6.21
C ALA A 375 8.37 8.08 -6.90
N PRO A 376 8.70 7.34 -7.97
CA PRO A 376 7.74 6.47 -8.64
C PRO A 376 7.11 5.52 -7.61
N PRO A 377 5.76 5.45 -7.53
CA PRO A 377 5.11 4.59 -6.58
C PRO A 377 5.42 3.13 -6.88
N THR A 378 5.56 2.33 -5.83
CA THR A 378 5.74 0.88 -5.94
C THR A 378 4.53 0.24 -6.62
N LEU A 379 4.77 -0.85 -7.35
CA LEU A 379 3.73 -1.61 -8.06
C LEU A 379 2.57 -1.98 -7.11
N PRO A 380 1.33 -1.52 -7.39
CA PRO A 380 0.14 -1.89 -6.62
C PRO A 380 -0.05 -3.41 -6.61
N PHE A 381 -0.55 -3.93 -5.49
CA PHE A 381 -0.70 -5.38 -5.29
C PHE A 381 -1.60 -6.01 -6.36
N GLU A 382 -2.63 -5.30 -6.81
CA GLU A 382 -3.63 -5.72 -7.79
C GLU A 382 -3.06 -5.90 -9.20
N LEU A 383 -1.92 -5.26 -9.51
CA LEU A 383 -1.28 -5.31 -10.82
C LEU A 383 -0.10 -6.27 -10.87
N ARG A 384 0.27 -6.91 -9.75
CA ARG A 384 1.43 -7.82 -9.66
C ARG A 384 1.31 -9.04 -10.55
N ASP A 385 0.09 -9.53 -10.76
CA ASP A 385 -0.19 -10.70 -11.60
C ASP A 385 -0.21 -10.37 -13.11
N TYR A 386 -0.32 -9.08 -13.46
CA TYR A 386 -0.47 -8.63 -14.85
C TYR A 386 0.76 -7.90 -15.39
N VAL A 387 1.56 -7.25 -14.53
CA VAL A 387 2.66 -6.37 -14.93
C VAL A 387 3.88 -6.65 -14.06
N SER A 388 5.04 -6.86 -14.68
CA SER A 388 6.29 -7.01 -13.92
C SER A 388 6.76 -5.67 -13.32
N PRO A 389 7.46 -5.68 -12.16
CA PRO A 389 7.97 -4.46 -11.51
C PRO A 389 8.77 -3.55 -12.45
N ASN A 390 9.65 -4.14 -13.27
CA ASN A 390 10.46 -3.40 -14.24
C ASN A 390 9.61 -2.71 -15.33
N THR A 391 8.54 -3.38 -15.78
CA THR A 391 7.62 -2.81 -16.79
C THR A 391 6.81 -1.67 -16.19
N TRP A 392 6.42 -1.79 -14.93
CA TRP A 392 5.72 -0.74 -14.19
C TRP A 392 6.57 0.51 -14.03
N GLU A 393 7.81 0.38 -13.56
CA GLU A 393 8.73 1.51 -13.40
C GLU A 393 9.00 2.21 -14.73
N ALA A 394 9.22 1.45 -15.80
CA ALA A 394 9.43 2.00 -17.14
C ALA A 394 8.20 2.80 -17.63
N ARG A 395 6.98 2.30 -17.39
CA ARG A 395 5.73 2.98 -17.74
C ARG A 395 5.52 4.25 -16.93
N VAL A 396 5.68 4.19 -15.61
CA VAL A 396 5.55 5.34 -14.71
C VAL A 396 6.56 6.42 -15.08
N SER A 397 7.80 6.05 -15.37
CA SER A 397 8.87 6.97 -15.76
C SER A 397 8.60 7.62 -17.12
N ALA A 398 8.18 6.83 -18.12
CA ALA A 398 7.82 7.34 -19.44
C ALA A 398 6.63 8.31 -19.37
N LEU A 399 5.64 8.00 -18.55
CA LEU A 399 4.45 8.83 -18.34
C LEU A 399 4.82 10.15 -17.65
N THR A 400 5.61 10.08 -16.58
CA THR A 400 6.09 11.24 -15.80
C THR A 400 6.92 12.18 -16.67
N ARG A 401 7.81 11.62 -17.50
CA ARG A 401 8.60 12.41 -18.45
C ARG A 401 7.72 13.12 -19.46
N LEU A 402 6.74 12.43 -20.04
CA LEU A 402 5.83 13.03 -21.02
C LEU A 402 4.92 14.10 -20.39
N THR A 403 4.39 13.87 -19.20
CA THR A 403 3.52 14.85 -18.53
C THR A 403 4.28 16.09 -18.07
N SER A 404 5.54 15.94 -17.63
CA SER A 404 6.41 17.06 -17.24
C SER A 404 6.67 18.06 -18.37
N GLN A 405 6.60 17.62 -19.64
CA GLN A 405 6.75 18.51 -20.80
C GLN A 405 5.53 19.42 -21.02
N TYR A 406 4.35 19.03 -20.52
CA TYR A 406 3.07 19.72 -20.74
C TYR A 406 2.45 20.33 -19.46
N SER A 407 3.11 20.17 -18.31
CA SER A 407 2.72 20.82 -17.06
C SER A 407 3.83 21.75 -16.59
N ARG A 408 3.69 23.05 -16.85
CA ARG A 408 4.63 24.08 -16.40
C ARG A 408 3.85 25.17 -15.65
N PRO A 409 3.60 25.01 -14.34
CA PRO A 409 2.71 25.87 -13.56
C PRO A 409 3.18 27.34 -13.55
N THR A 410 4.49 27.57 -13.50
CA THR A 410 5.09 28.91 -13.52
C THR A 410 4.89 29.62 -14.85
N PHE A 411 5.11 28.89 -15.95
CA PHE A 411 4.87 29.39 -17.30
C PHE A 411 3.37 29.67 -17.54
N GLU A 412 2.50 28.76 -17.10
CA GLU A 412 1.05 28.94 -17.18
C GLU A 412 0.56 30.20 -16.44
N ARG A 413 1.09 30.43 -15.22
CA ARG A 413 0.78 31.62 -14.43
C ARG A 413 1.26 32.90 -15.14
N ALA A 414 2.51 32.91 -15.61
CA ALA A 414 3.05 34.06 -16.33
C ALA A 414 2.25 34.37 -17.60
N TYR A 415 1.88 33.34 -18.36
CA TYR A 415 1.09 33.50 -19.58
C TYR A 415 -0.32 34.02 -19.26
N LEU A 416 -0.99 33.52 -18.21
CA LEU A 416 -2.31 34.02 -17.81
C LEU A 416 -2.25 35.50 -17.40
N ILE A 417 -1.20 35.91 -16.68
CA ILE A 417 -0.99 37.33 -16.31
C ILE A 417 -0.85 38.18 -17.58
N ILE A 418 -0.11 37.71 -18.58
CA ILE A 418 0.03 38.41 -19.87
C ILE A 418 -1.32 38.53 -20.58
N ILE A 419 -2.11 37.45 -20.66
CA ILE A 419 -3.47 37.50 -21.24
C ILE A 419 -4.33 38.50 -20.48
N MET A 420 -4.29 38.47 -19.14
CA MET A 420 -5.08 39.36 -18.29
C MET A 420 -4.72 40.83 -18.57
N VAL A 421 -3.43 41.18 -18.61
CA VAL A 421 -2.98 42.54 -18.92
C VAL A 421 -3.41 42.96 -20.33
N LEU A 422 -3.19 42.12 -21.33
CA LEU A 422 -3.59 42.39 -22.72
C LEU A 422 -5.10 42.52 -22.87
N SER A 423 -5.89 41.81 -22.07
CA SER A 423 -7.35 41.88 -22.07
C SER A 423 -7.90 43.24 -21.63
N PHE A 424 -7.12 44.03 -20.89
CA PHE A 424 -7.48 45.41 -20.53
C PHE A 424 -6.86 46.42 -21.49
N LEU A 425 -5.61 46.22 -21.92
CA LEU A 425 -4.92 47.17 -22.80
C LEU A 425 -5.53 47.24 -24.20
N VAL A 426 -5.85 46.09 -24.81
CA VAL A 426 -6.36 46.05 -26.20
C VAL A 426 -7.72 46.74 -26.34
N PRO A 427 -8.71 46.56 -25.44
CA PRO A 427 -9.97 47.28 -25.54
C PRO A 427 -9.83 48.79 -25.32
N ILE A 428 -8.94 49.23 -24.42
CA ILE A 428 -8.68 50.65 -24.16
C ILE A 428 -8.11 51.32 -25.41
N THR A 429 -7.08 50.73 -26.02
CA THR A 429 -6.47 51.29 -27.24
C THR A 429 -7.44 51.28 -28.41
N THR A 430 -8.20 50.19 -28.58
CA THR A 430 -9.24 50.08 -29.62
C THR A 430 -10.32 51.14 -29.45
N TYR A 431 -10.74 51.43 -28.20
CA TYR A 431 -11.72 52.46 -27.90
C TYR A 431 -11.25 53.83 -28.37
N TYR A 432 -10.04 54.25 -28.00
CA TYR A 432 -9.51 55.56 -28.40
C TYR A 432 -9.28 55.66 -29.91
N VAL A 433 -8.76 54.60 -30.56
CA VAL A 433 -8.52 54.58 -32.00
C VAL A 433 -9.84 54.64 -32.79
N THR A 434 -10.86 53.89 -32.38
CA THR A 434 -12.16 53.89 -33.07
C THR A 434 -12.91 55.20 -32.84
N LEU A 435 -12.81 55.80 -31.66
CA LEU A 435 -13.38 57.13 -31.37
C LEU A 435 -12.76 58.20 -32.27
N GLN A 436 -11.42 58.23 -32.37
CA GLN A 436 -10.69 59.18 -33.22
C GLN A 436 -11.01 58.99 -34.71
N SER A 437 -11.23 57.74 -35.16
CA SER A 437 -11.60 57.46 -36.54
C SER A 437 -13.03 57.86 -36.90
N LEU A 438 -13.92 57.99 -35.91
CA LEU A 438 -15.34 58.31 -36.11
C LEU A 438 -15.67 59.80 -35.86
N GLU A 439 -14.71 60.55 -35.31
CA GLU A 439 -14.77 62.00 -35.17
C GLU A 439 -14.93 62.65 -36.55
N GLY A 440 -16.13 63.16 -36.84
CA GLY A 440 -16.45 63.90 -38.06
C GLY A 440 -17.29 63.17 -39.11
N THR A 441 -17.61 61.88 -38.94
CA THR A 441 -18.38 61.10 -39.94
C THR A 441 -19.90 61.09 -39.77
N THR A 442 -20.45 61.33 -38.58
CA THR A 442 -21.89 61.25 -38.31
C THR A 442 -22.31 62.25 -37.24
N ASN A 443 -23.45 62.95 -37.41
CA ASN A 443 -23.98 63.92 -36.44
C ASN A 443 -24.77 63.27 -35.27
N ASP A 444 -24.94 61.94 -35.30
CA ASP A 444 -25.70 61.18 -34.31
C ASP A 444 -24.74 60.56 -33.27
N VAL A 445 -24.62 61.25 -32.14
CA VAL A 445 -23.69 60.91 -31.04
C VAL A 445 -24.04 59.55 -30.43
N ASP A 446 -25.32 59.22 -30.30
CA ASP A 446 -25.75 57.95 -29.69
C ASP A 446 -25.39 56.76 -30.56
N ARG A 447 -25.57 56.89 -31.88
CA ARG A 447 -25.18 55.86 -32.85
C ARG A 447 -23.66 55.65 -32.90
N GLN A 448 -22.87 56.71 -32.76
CA GLN A 448 -21.40 56.61 -32.67
C GLN A 448 -20.95 55.84 -31.44
N VAL A 449 -21.52 56.17 -30.26
CA VAL A 449 -21.15 55.52 -29.00
C VAL A 449 -21.48 54.01 -29.05
N TRP A 450 -22.62 53.63 -29.62
CA TRP A 450 -22.98 52.22 -29.79
C TRP A 450 -22.04 51.47 -30.75
N LEU A 451 -21.64 52.08 -31.86
CA LEU A 451 -20.69 51.48 -32.81
C LEU A 451 -19.30 51.26 -32.20
N VAL A 452 -18.80 52.23 -31.44
CA VAL A 452 -17.51 52.13 -30.73
C VAL A 452 -17.56 51.01 -29.69
N ARG A 453 -18.64 50.94 -28.90
CA ARG A 453 -18.83 49.89 -27.89
C ARG A 453 -18.88 48.50 -28.51
N PHE A 454 -19.65 48.33 -29.59
CA PHE A 454 -19.75 47.04 -30.29
C PHE A 454 -18.41 46.60 -30.87
N SER A 455 -17.67 47.53 -31.49
CA SER A 455 -16.34 47.26 -32.05
C SER A 455 -15.35 46.86 -30.97
N CYS A 456 -15.36 47.55 -29.82
CA CYS A 456 -14.52 47.19 -28.67
C CYS A 456 -14.87 45.80 -28.14
N PHE A 457 -16.16 45.48 -28.02
CA PHE A 457 -16.61 44.16 -27.57
C PHE A 457 -16.15 43.04 -28.52
N ALA A 458 -16.31 43.23 -29.83
CA ALA A 458 -15.88 42.27 -30.84
C ALA A 458 -14.35 42.03 -30.80
N VAL A 459 -13.56 43.10 -30.70
CA VAL A 459 -12.10 43.00 -30.61
C VAL A 459 -11.65 42.36 -29.30
N THR A 460 -12.35 42.60 -28.19
CA THR A 460 -12.08 41.95 -26.90
C THR A 460 -12.23 40.44 -27.00
N ILE A 461 -13.34 39.96 -27.58
CA ILE A 461 -13.59 38.53 -27.80
C ILE A 461 -12.54 37.92 -28.72
N ALA A 462 -12.24 38.58 -29.85
CA ALA A 462 -11.23 38.10 -30.79
C ALA A 462 -9.85 37.96 -30.12
N THR A 463 -9.48 38.93 -29.28
CA THR A 463 -8.22 38.92 -28.53
C THR A 463 -8.16 37.74 -27.56
N TRP A 464 -9.25 37.46 -26.84
CA TRP A 464 -9.32 36.32 -25.93
C TRP A 464 -9.13 34.99 -26.67
N ILE A 465 -9.77 34.81 -27.83
CA ILE A 465 -9.65 33.60 -28.64
C ILE A 465 -8.21 33.42 -29.14
N VAL A 466 -7.62 34.47 -29.72
CA VAL A 466 -6.27 34.41 -30.30
C VAL A 466 -5.21 34.18 -29.23
N LEU A 467 -5.30 34.86 -28.08
CA LEU A 467 -4.32 34.72 -27.01
C LEU A 467 -4.46 33.41 -26.24
N SER A 468 -5.67 32.85 -26.09
CA SER A 468 -5.86 31.57 -25.38
C SER A 468 -5.59 30.35 -26.27
N ALA A 469 -5.75 30.46 -27.59
CA ALA A 469 -5.63 29.34 -28.52
C ALA A 469 -4.29 28.57 -28.43
N PRO A 470 -3.10 29.22 -28.33
CA PRO A 470 -1.83 28.49 -28.22
C PRO A 470 -1.74 27.65 -26.94
N MET A 471 -2.20 28.17 -25.80
CA MET A 471 -2.19 27.44 -24.53
C MET A 471 -3.16 26.26 -24.57
N VAL A 472 -4.37 26.48 -25.08
CA VAL A 472 -5.38 25.42 -25.23
C VAL A 472 -4.87 24.33 -26.18
N LEU A 473 -4.26 24.70 -27.30
CA LEU A 473 -3.68 23.76 -28.26
C LEU A 473 -2.52 22.96 -27.65
N TRP A 474 -1.62 23.63 -26.91
CA TRP A 474 -0.51 22.98 -26.23
C TRP A 474 -0.99 21.94 -25.20
N LYS A 475 -1.99 22.28 -24.38
CA LYS A 475 -2.62 21.36 -23.42
C LYS A 475 -3.37 20.22 -24.11
N TYR A 476 -4.06 20.51 -25.22
CA TYR A 476 -4.75 19.51 -26.03
C TYR A 476 -3.76 18.49 -26.62
N LEU A 477 -2.64 18.96 -27.18
CA LEU A 477 -1.59 18.09 -27.71
C LEU A 477 -0.98 17.19 -26.63
N GLY A 478 -0.75 17.73 -25.43
CA GLY A 478 -0.31 16.95 -24.27
C GLY A 478 -1.30 15.84 -23.90
N LYS A 479 -2.59 16.17 -23.83
CA LYS A 479 -3.66 15.20 -23.56
C LYS A 479 -3.69 14.07 -24.59
N VAL A 480 -3.66 14.41 -25.88
CA VAL A 480 -3.67 13.42 -26.97
C VAL A 480 -2.46 12.48 -26.89
N ARG A 481 -1.26 13.00 -26.59
CA ARG A 481 -0.04 12.18 -26.47
C ARG A 481 -0.09 11.23 -25.28
N VAL A 482 -0.57 11.70 -24.12
CA VAL A 482 -0.71 10.89 -22.90
C VAL A 482 -1.74 9.78 -23.10
N THR A 483 -2.91 10.10 -23.67
CA THR A 483 -3.95 9.09 -23.96
C THR A 483 -3.46 8.06 -24.98
N ARG A 484 -2.79 8.50 -26.06
CA ARG A 484 -2.22 7.59 -27.06
C ARG A 484 -1.19 6.64 -26.47
N LEU A 485 -0.36 7.09 -25.52
CA LEU A 485 0.62 6.23 -24.85
C LEU A 485 -0.06 5.12 -24.02
N ALA A 486 -1.09 5.49 -23.26
CA ALA A 486 -1.87 4.52 -22.48
C ALA A 486 -2.61 3.51 -23.37
N ASP A 487 -3.16 3.96 -24.51
CA ASP A 487 -3.78 3.08 -25.50
C ASP A 487 -2.78 2.07 -26.08
N LEU A 488 -1.53 2.46 -26.30
CA LEU A 488 -0.47 1.57 -26.80
C LEU A 488 -0.14 0.47 -25.79
N TRP A 489 -0.06 0.79 -24.49
CA TRP A 489 0.17 -0.21 -23.44
C TRP A 489 -1.01 -1.17 -23.33
N THR A 490 -2.24 -0.67 -23.40
CA THR A 490 -3.45 -1.51 -23.40
C THR A 490 -3.43 -2.52 -24.55
N ARG A 491 -3.02 -2.09 -25.75
CA ARG A 491 -2.89 -2.99 -26.91
C ARG A 491 -1.75 -3.99 -26.76
N ALA A 492 -0.60 -3.56 -26.23
CA ALA A 492 0.55 -4.44 -26.01
C ALA A 492 0.24 -5.54 -24.99
N ASP A 493 -0.47 -5.20 -23.92
CA ASP A 493 -0.88 -6.16 -22.88
C ASP A 493 -2.00 -7.08 -23.38
N ALA A 494 -2.95 -6.57 -24.17
CA ALA A 494 -3.97 -7.39 -24.81
C ALA A 494 -3.40 -8.42 -25.80
N LEU A 495 -2.28 -8.13 -26.46
CA LEU A 495 -1.59 -9.07 -27.35
C LEU A 495 -0.75 -10.12 -26.60
N SER A 496 -0.28 -9.77 -25.40
CA SER A 496 0.58 -10.64 -24.58
C SER A 496 -0.23 -11.52 -23.62
N ALA A 497 -1.51 -11.23 -23.43
CA ALA A 497 -2.39 -12.00 -22.56
C ALA A 497 -2.71 -13.39 -23.16
N PRO A 498 -2.68 -14.48 -22.36
CA PRO A 498 -3.14 -15.79 -22.79
C PRO A 498 -4.64 -15.73 -23.15
N SER A 499 -5.08 -16.55 -24.12
CA SER A 499 -6.42 -16.50 -24.75
C SER A 499 -7.65 -16.56 -23.81
N TYR A 500 -7.45 -16.73 -22.51
CA TYR A 500 -8.49 -16.83 -21.47
C TYR A 500 -8.24 -15.91 -20.26
N GLY A 501 -7.24 -15.02 -20.29
CA GLY A 501 -6.89 -14.09 -19.20
C GLY A 501 -7.36 -12.66 -19.46
N ALA A 502 -7.87 -11.97 -18.44
CA ALA A 502 -8.19 -10.55 -18.51
C ALA A 502 -6.92 -9.70 -18.71
N ALA A 503 -6.95 -8.73 -19.63
CA ALA A 503 -5.85 -7.80 -19.86
C ALA A 503 -6.11 -6.44 -19.18
N PRO A 504 -5.10 -5.78 -18.58
CA PRO A 504 -5.28 -4.48 -17.96
C PRO A 504 -5.58 -3.38 -18.99
N VAL A 505 -6.51 -2.47 -18.65
CA VAL A 505 -6.85 -1.31 -19.48
C VAL A 505 -6.23 -0.05 -18.88
N TRP A 506 -5.29 0.55 -19.60
CA TRP A 506 -4.60 1.74 -19.14
C TRP A 506 -5.37 2.99 -19.56
N LYS A 507 -5.83 3.76 -18.57
CA LYS A 507 -6.32 5.12 -18.75
C LYS A 507 -5.36 6.06 -18.04
N ALA A 508 -4.99 7.15 -18.72
CA ALA A 508 -4.20 8.23 -18.16
C ALA A 508 -4.86 9.57 -18.48
N SER A 509 -5.04 10.41 -17.46
CA SER A 509 -5.48 11.80 -17.63
C SER A 509 -4.28 12.74 -17.64
N ALA A 510 -4.33 13.76 -18.48
CA ALA A 510 -3.36 14.84 -18.48
C ALA A 510 -3.60 15.79 -17.28
N PRO A 511 -2.55 16.49 -16.81
CA PRO A 511 -2.64 17.45 -15.72
C PRO A 511 -3.54 18.64 -16.08
N GLY A 512 -4.28 19.14 -15.08
CA GLY A 512 -5.11 20.35 -15.19
C GLY A 512 -4.28 21.63 -15.34
N LEU A 513 -4.97 22.77 -15.50
CA LEU A 513 -4.32 24.09 -15.43
C LEU A 513 -3.87 24.36 -13.99
N PHE A 514 -2.63 24.85 -13.82
CA PHE A 514 -2.04 25.23 -12.52
C PHE A 514 -1.80 24.09 -11.52
N ARG A 515 -1.85 22.83 -11.94
CA ARG A 515 -1.59 21.68 -11.06
C ARG A 515 -0.24 21.04 -11.37
N ASP A 516 0.57 20.87 -10.32
CA ASP A 516 1.91 20.27 -10.40
C ASP A 516 1.86 18.75 -10.57
N ALA A 517 0.73 18.15 -10.21
CA ALA A 517 0.44 16.73 -10.29
C ALA A 517 -0.95 16.50 -10.89
N VAL A 518 -1.09 15.38 -11.59
CA VAL A 518 -2.19 14.41 -11.53
C VAL A 518 -2.12 13.61 -12.83
N VAL A 519 -1.54 12.42 -12.74
CA VAL A 519 -1.84 11.33 -13.67
C VAL A 519 -2.49 10.24 -12.85
N ARG A 520 -3.71 9.83 -13.21
CA ARG A 520 -4.40 8.65 -12.66
C ARG A 520 -4.21 7.50 -13.61
N THR A 521 -3.57 6.41 -13.18
CA THR A 521 -3.31 5.22 -14.01
C THR A 521 -4.18 4.02 -13.65
N GLY A 522 -5.13 3.72 -14.55
CA GLY A 522 -5.50 2.37 -15.02
C GLY A 522 -6.35 1.42 -14.16
N SER A 523 -7.60 1.21 -14.59
CA SER A 523 -8.57 0.20 -14.13
C SER A 523 -8.36 -1.20 -14.72
N ILE A 524 -8.58 -2.24 -13.92
CA ILE A 524 -8.76 -3.62 -14.41
C ILE A 524 -10.23 -3.75 -14.82
N ILE A 525 -10.53 -3.70 -16.12
CA ILE A 525 -11.84 -4.09 -16.64
C ILE A 525 -11.71 -5.49 -17.24
N PRO A 526 -12.28 -6.53 -16.63
CA PRO A 526 -12.43 -7.81 -17.32
C PRO A 526 -13.41 -7.62 -18.49
N THR A 527 -12.91 -7.70 -19.72
CA THR A 527 -13.78 -7.91 -20.89
C THR A 527 -14.29 -9.35 -20.88
N SER A 528 -15.47 -9.56 -20.33
CA SER A 528 -16.45 -10.51 -20.86
C SER A 528 -17.83 -10.15 -20.31
N THR A 529 -18.52 -9.24 -21.01
CA THR A 529 -19.96 -9.38 -21.18
C THR A 529 -20.18 -10.58 -22.08
N ASP A 530 -20.67 -11.67 -21.52
CA ASP A 530 -21.70 -12.55 -22.09
C ASP A 530 -22.10 -13.63 -21.06
#